data_AF-A0A938B643-F1
#
_entry.id   AF-A0A938B643-F1
#
_cell.length_a   1.000
_cell.length_b   1.000
_cell.length_c   1.000
_cell.angle_alpha   90.00
_cell.angle_beta   90.00
_cell.angle_gamma   90.00
#
_symmetry.space_group_name_H-M   'P 1'
#
loop_
_entity.id
_entity.type
_entity.pdbx_description
1 polymer ?
#
loop_
_entity_poly.entity_id
_entity_poly.type
_entity_poly.pdbx_seq_one_letter_code
_entity_poly.pdbx_strand_id
1 'polypeptide(L)' 'MTGCVVAVDVGGTFTDVALADLETGQLWTAKTPTTPHDQSQGFATGVAKILQQAGKRPED' A
#
# COMPACT_ATOMS: atom_id res chain seq x y z
N MET A 1 13.57 -14.36 -5.14
CA MET A 1 12.91 -13.11 -5.53
C MET A 1 13.29 -12.10 -4.47
N THR A 2 13.96 -11.02 -4.85
CA THR A 2 14.35 -9.92 -3.96
C THR A 2 13.43 -8.74 -4.23
N GLY A 3 13.14 -7.95 -3.18
CA GLY A 3 12.27 -6.76 -3.26
C GLY A 3 10.87 -6.93 -2.68
N CYS A 4 10.14 -5.80 -2.65
CA CYS A 4 8.78 -5.72 -2.13
C CYS A 4 7.74 -5.70 -3.26
N VAL A 5 6.55 -6.26 -2.99
CA VAL A 5 5.38 -6.17 -3.88
C VAL A 5 4.27 -5.45 -3.16
N VAL A 6 3.72 -4.43 -3.82
CA VAL A 6 2.52 -3.71 -3.35
C VAL A 6 1.32 -4.15 -4.17
N ALA A 7 0.25 -4.55 -3.49
CA ALA A 7 -1.06 -4.77 -4.08
C ALA A 7 -2.04 -3.70 -3.57
N VAL A 8 -2.87 -3.17 -4.46
CA VAL A 8 -3.88 -2.15 -4.13
C VAL A 8 -5.23 -2.57 -4.70
N ASP A 9 -6.26 -2.47 -3.87
CA ASP A 9 -7.67 -2.62 -4.24
C ASP A 9 -8.43 -1.34 -3.90
N VAL A 10 -8.91 -0.65 -4.93
CA VAL A 10 -9.66 0.61 -4.78
C VAL A 10 -11.15 0.31 -4.83
N GLY A 11 -11.79 0.27 -3.66
CA GLY A 11 -13.24 0.16 -3.54
C GLY A 11 -13.96 1.50 -3.53
N GLY A 12 -15.29 1.49 -3.35
CA GLY A 12 -16.09 2.72 -3.29
C GLY A 12 -15.95 3.51 -1.98
N THR A 13 -15.73 2.82 -0.86
CA THR A 13 -15.61 3.43 0.48
C THR A 13 -14.16 3.48 0.95
N PHE A 14 -13.42 2.39 0.71
CA PHE A 14 -12.06 2.22 1.18
C PHE A 14 -11.16 1.75 0.06
N THR A 15 -9.90 2.16 0.14
CA THR A 15 -8.77 1.63 -0.60
C THR A 15 -7.94 0.77 0.35
N ASP A 16 -7.81 -0.50 -0.01
CA ASP A 16 -7.05 -1.52 0.70
C ASP A 16 -5.68 -1.70 0.03
N VAL A 17 -4.61 -1.72 0.83
CA VAL A 17 -3.22 -1.85 0.37
C VAL A 17 -2.53 -2.96 1.15
N ALA A 18 -1.79 -3.82 0.45
CA ALA A 18 -0.94 -4.84 1.04
C ALA A 18 0.50 -4.69 0.50
N LEU A 19 1.48 -4.90 1.38
CA LEU A 19 2.91 -4.89 1.05
C LEU A 19 3.48 -6.23 1.50
N ALA A 20 4.07 -6.98 0.58
CA ALA A 20 4.80 -8.20 0.87
C ALA A 20 6.29 -7.98 0.62
N ASP A 21 7.12 -8.22 1.63
CA ASP A 21 8.58 -8.32 1.47
C ASP A 21 8.93 -9.77 1.14
N LEU A 22 9.40 -10.00 -0.08
CA LEU A 22 9.66 -11.36 -0.58
C LEU A 22 10.96 -11.97 -0.04
N GLU A 23 11.80 -11.18 0.62
CA GLU A 23 13.06 -11.65 1.22
C GLU A 23 12.82 -12.12 2.66
N THR A 24 12.06 -11.35 3.43
CA THR A 24 11.79 -11.65 4.85
C THR A 24 10.50 -12.45 5.05
N GLY A 25 9.61 -12.47 4.06
CA GLY A 25 8.27 -13.05 4.18
C GLY A 25 7.30 -12.22 5.02
N GLN A 26 7.66 -10.98 5.37
CA GLN A 26 6.80 -10.09 6.14
C GLN A 26 5.69 -9.50 5.27
N LEU A 27 4.52 -9.30 5.89
CA LEU A 27 3.32 -8.74 5.27
C LEU A 27 2.80 -7.58 6.11
N TRP A 28 2.51 -6.48 5.45
CA TRP A 28 1.79 -5.34 6.03
C TRP A 28 0.49 -5.12 5.28
N THR A 29 -0.46 -4.50 5.96
CA THR A 29 -1.73 -4.07 5.36
C THR A 29 -2.12 -2.68 5.85
N ALA A 30 -2.70 -1.89 4.97
CA ALA A 30 -3.23 -0.58 5.27
C ALA A 30 -4.60 -0.41 4.62
N LYS A 31 -5.51 0.24 5.35
CA LYS A 31 -6.80 0.69 4.83
C LYS A 31 -6.87 2.21 4.93
N THR A 32 -7.39 2.84 3.89
CA THR A 32 -7.60 4.29 3.80
C THR A 32 -8.95 4.59 3.17
N PRO A 33 -9.63 5.71 3.47
CA PRO A 33 -10.84 6.11 2.76
C PRO A 33 -10.54 6.29 1.26
N THR A 34 -11.43 5.80 0.39
CA THR A 34 -11.37 6.11 -1.04
C THR A 34 -11.63 7.59 -1.24
N THR A 35 -10.98 8.20 -2.23
CA THR A 35 -11.31 9.53 -2.73
C THR A 35 -12.02 9.36 -4.08
N PRO A 36 -13.38 9.30 -4.12
CA PRO A 36 -14.08 8.84 -5.33
C PRO A 36 -13.92 9.78 -6.52
N HIS A 37 -13.75 11.08 -6.26
CA HIS A 37 -13.52 12.09 -7.29
C HIS A 37 -12.10 12.05 -7.86
N ASP A 38 -11.16 11.41 -7.15
CA ASP A 38 -9.78 11.23 -7.58
C ASP A 38 -9.14 10.04 -6.84
N GLN A 39 -9.25 8.85 -7.44
CA GLN A 39 -8.77 7.61 -6.84
C GLN A 39 -7.24 7.58 -6.68
N SER A 40 -6.50 8.38 -7.44
CA SER A 40 -5.03 8.45 -7.34
C SER A 40 -4.58 8.95 -5.97
N GLN A 41 -5.37 9.81 -5.33
CA GLN A 41 -5.10 10.29 -3.96
C GLN A 41 -5.27 9.19 -2.92
N GLY A 42 -6.31 8.35 -3.07
CA GLY A 42 -6.52 7.18 -2.21
C GLY A 42 -5.38 6.17 -2.33
N PHE A 43 -4.98 5.88 -3.58
CA PHE A 43 -3.81 5.05 -3.88
C PHE A 43 -2.53 5.61 -3.22
N ALA A 44 -2.18 6.86 -3.50
CA ALA A 44 -0.93 7.46 -3.00
C ALA A 44 -0.89 7.51 -1.47
N THR A 45 -2.02 7.84 -0.84
CA THR A 45 -2.16 7.84 0.63
C THR A 45 -1.98 6.45 1.21
N GLY A 46 -2.61 5.43 0.60
CA GLY A 46 -2.50 4.04 1.01
C GLY A 46 -1.07 3.51 0.91
N VAL A 47 -0.38 3.78 -0.21
CA VAL A 47 1.02 3.38 -0.43
C VAL A 47 1.97 4.09 0.55
N ALA A 48 1.83 5.40 0.74
CA ALA A 48 2.66 6.14 1.69
C ALA A 48 2.50 5.60 3.13
N LYS A 49 1.25 5.30 3.54
CA LYS A 49 0.95 4.77 4.86
C LYS A 49 1.58 3.39 5.09
N ILE A 50 1.48 2.48 4.12
CA ILE A 50 2.01 1.12 4.30
C ILE A 50 3.54 1.08 4.29
N LEU A 51 4.20 1.92 3.48
CA LEU A 51 5.66 2.05 3.47
C LEU A 51 6.17 2.59 4.80
N GLN A 52 5.49 3.60 5.37
CA GLN A 52 5.81 4.11 6.70
C GLN A 52 5.69 3.03 7.79
N GLN A 53 4.63 2.20 7.75
CA GLN A 53 4.45 1.09 8.69
C GLN A 53 5.52 0.01 8.56
N ALA A 54 5.97 -0.26 7.34
CA ALA A 54 7.00 -1.25 7.05
C ALA A 54 8.44 -0.72 7.27
N GLY A 55 8.60 0.59 7.46
CA GLY A 55 9.92 1.23 7.52
C GLY A 55 10.67 1.13 6.19
N LYS A 56 9.95 1.10 5.06
CA LYS A 56 10.48 1.00 3.69
C LYS A 56 10.35 2.32 2.95
N ARG A 57 11.12 2.48 1.89
CA ARG A 57 11.07 3.61 0.96
C ARG A 57 10.57 3.16 -0.41
N PRO A 58 10.04 4.08 -1.24
CA PRO A 58 9.58 3.73 -2.58
C PRO A 58 10.67 3.13 -3.49
N GLU A 59 11.94 3.42 -3.23
CA GLU A 59 13.09 2.88 -3.97
C GLU A 59 13.58 1.50 -3.51
N ASP A 60 13.03 0.94 -2.43
CA ASP A 60 13.41 -0.38 -1.87
C ASP A 60 12.63 -1.54 -2.55
#